data_AF-A0AA95GKP3-F1
#
_entry.id   AF-A0AA95GKP3-F1
#
_cell.length_a   1.000
_cell.length_b   1.000
_cell.length_c   1.000
_cell.angle_alpha   90.00
_cell.angle_beta   90.00
_cell.angle_gamma   90.00
#
_symmetry.space_group_name_H-M   'P 1'
#
loop_
_entity.id
_entity.type
_entity.pdbx_description
1 polymer ?
#
loop_
_entity_poly.entity_id
_entity_poly.type
_entity_poly.pdbx_seq_one_letter_code
_entity_poly.pdbx_strand_id
1 'polypeptide(L)'
;MYIPRPAKLLFQYDDGWNLFIENNHVDEWQLLSAEKMLACSTCAMGVRRYCCSSPECSHSRFFCQTCKSKACSACGLKGTEQWIAQQRHILPDCEWQHITLTMPHLLWPFFNNNWCLLNQLFRCATRAMLKHAKRQGLEIGIFCALHTYGRQLNQHPHIHLSVTRGGLTQYDTWKPIFFKKKDVEKVWRSAVIRLLRDNYFQLQPNKLPGFGHIRNYQTWCRYLNAQFQRYWKVHFAKRHAGPGIM
;
A
#
# COMPACT_ATOMS: atom_id res chain seq x y z
N MET A 1 -6.22 11.86 34.32
CA MET A 1 -6.35 10.40 34.08
C MET A 1 -5.90 10.12 32.65
N TYR A 2 -4.89 9.28 32.44
CA TYR A 2 -4.46 8.89 31.09
C TYR A 2 -5.53 7.98 30.49
N ILE A 3 -6.15 8.39 29.39
CA ILE A 3 -7.07 7.54 28.63
C ILE A 3 -6.23 6.88 27.52
N PRO A 4 -6.04 5.54 27.55
CA PRO A 4 -5.31 4.86 26.51
C PRO A 4 -6.02 5.08 25.17
N ARG A 5 -5.23 5.25 24.10
CA ARG A 5 -5.81 5.36 22.76
C ARG A 5 -6.58 4.08 22.41
N PRO A 6 -7.68 4.15 21.63
CA PRO A 6 -8.49 2.97 21.30
C PRO A 6 -7.69 1.78 20.75
N ALA A 7 -6.68 2.04 19.93
CA ALA A 7 -5.82 0.99 19.38
C ALA A 7 -4.99 0.26 20.46
N LYS A 8 -4.62 0.92 21.56
CA LYS A 8 -3.93 0.27 22.69
C LYS A 8 -4.90 -0.57 23.51
N LEU A 9 -6.12 -0.07 23.72
CA LEU A 9 -7.15 -0.80 24.46
C LEU A 9 -7.41 -2.18 23.85
N LEU A 10 -7.42 -2.29 22.52
CA LEU A 10 -7.58 -3.57 21.83
C LEU A 10 -6.56 -4.64 22.26
N PHE A 11 -5.33 -4.23 22.58
CA PHE A 11 -4.24 -5.14 22.97
C PHE A 11 -4.14 -5.34 24.48
N GLN A 12 -4.71 -4.42 25.27
CA GLN A 12 -4.60 -4.43 26.74
C GLN A 12 -5.86 -4.95 27.44
N TYR A 13 -7.01 -4.89 26.75
CA TYR A 13 -8.28 -5.40 27.26
C TYR A 13 -8.18 -6.90 27.50
N ASP A 14 -8.56 -7.35 28.70
CA ASP A 14 -8.50 -8.75 29.14
C ASP A 14 -7.17 -9.45 28.86
N ASP A 15 -6.05 -8.72 28.98
CA ASP A 15 -4.70 -9.21 28.69
C ASP A 15 -4.52 -9.78 27.25
N GLY A 16 -5.33 -9.27 26.33
CA GLY A 16 -5.51 -9.86 25.00
C GLY A 16 -4.23 -10.02 24.18
N TRP A 17 -3.23 -9.14 24.33
CA TRP A 17 -1.97 -9.28 23.61
C TRP A 17 -1.13 -10.46 24.10
N ASN A 18 -1.01 -10.65 25.41
CA ASN A 18 -0.24 -11.76 25.96
C ASN A 18 -0.93 -13.09 25.63
N LEU A 19 -2.25 -13.17 25.82
CA LEU A 19 -3.05 -14.33 25.42
C LEU A 19 -2.91 -14.62 23.92
N PHE A 20 -2.85 -13.59 23.07
CA PHE A 20 -2.65 -13.78 21.63
C PHE A 20 -1.28 -14.40 21.31
N ILE A 21 -0.20 -13.89 21.92
CA ILE A 21 1.15 -14.42 21.73
C ILE A 21 1.26 -15.87 22.21
N GLU A 22 0.63 -16.21 23.34
CA GLU A 22 0.66 -17.58 23.88
C GLU A 22 -0.01 -18.60 22.95
N ASN A 23 -1.04 -18.18 22.23
CA ASN A 23 -1.87 -19.07 21.40
C ASN A 23 -1.54 -19.02 19.90
N ASN A 24 -0.67 -18.12 19.45
CA ASN A 24 -0.39 -17.90 18.03
C ASN A 24 1.09 -17.73 17.76
N HIS A 25 1.53 -18.14 16.56
CA HIS A 25 2.85 -17.77 16.08
C HIS A 25 2.86 -16.29 15.69
N VAL A 26 3.81 -15.53 16.24
CA VAL A 26 4.01 -14.11 15.98
C VAL A 26 5.43 -13.89 15.52
N ASP A 27 5.58 -13.31 14.33
CA ASP A 27 6.91 -12.98 13.80
C ASP A 27 7.55 -11.86 14.64
N GLU A 28 8.89 -11.84 14.72
CA GLU A 28 9.64 -10.82 15.48
C GLU A 28 9.22 -9.38 15.15
N TRP A 29 8.96 -9.11 13.87
CA TRP A 29 8.53 -7.78 13.44
C TRP A 29 7.14 -7.39 13.94
N GLN A 30 6.22 -8.36 14.02
CA GLN A 30 4.87 -8.14 14.54
C GLN A 30 4.94 -7.87 16.04
N LEU A 31 5.74 -8.66 16.78
CA LEU A 31 5.99 -8.47 18.21
C LEU A 31 6.55 -7.08 18.49
N LEU A 32 7.67 -6.74 17.84
CA LEU A 32 8.33 -5.43 17.97
C LEU A 32 7.39 -4.26 17.64
N SER A 33 6.55 -4.42 16.62
CA SER A 33 5.60 -3.40 16.19
C SER A 33 4.52 -3.14 17.25
N ALA A 34 3.94 -4.21 17.80
CA ALA A 34 2.92 -4.13 18.84
C ALA A 34 3.49 -3.56 20.15
N GLU A 35 4.65 -4.05 20.60
CA GLU A 35 5.30 -3.59 21.83
C GLU A 35 5.70 -2.12 21.76
N LYS A 36 6.30 -1.68 20.64
CA LYS A 36 6.59 -0.25 20.41
C LYS A 36 5.32 0.60 20.44
N MET A 37 4.21 0.10 19.89
CA MET A 37 2.94 0.80 19.95
C MET A 37 2.43 0.89 21.40
N LEU A 38 2.48 -0.19 22.17
CA LEU A 38 2.04 -0.25 23.57
C LEU A 38 2.86 0.68 24.46
N ALA A 39 4.19 0.69 24.32
CA ALA A 39 5.11 1.58 25.03
C ALA A 39 4.98 3.07 24.62
N CYS A 40 4.48 3.36 23.42
CA CYS A 40 4.45 4.72 22.89
C CYS A 40 3.77 5.73 23.83
N SER A 41 4.41 6.87 24.14
CA SER A 41 3.86 7.89 25.05
C SER A 41 3.67 7.42 26.49
N THR A 42 4.40 6.38 26.94
CA THR A 42 4.54 6.00 28.35
C THR A 42 5.96 6.31 28.84
N CYS A 43 6.18 6.24 30.15
CA CYS A 43 7.51 6.47 30.73
C CYS A 43 8.57 5.49 30.23
N ALA A 44 8.18 4.32 29.71
CA ALA A 44 9.08 3.33 29.11
C ALA A 44 9.84 3.86 27.88
N MET A 45 9.31 4.90 27.21
CA MET A 45 9.97 5.55 26.07
C MET A 45 10.92 6.69 26.49
N GLY A 46 11.06 6.94 27.80
CA GLY A 46 11.74 8.11 28.34
C GLY A 46 10.83 9.34 28.42
N VAL A 47 11.25 10.31 29.24
CA VAL A 47 10.46 11.48 29.60
C VAL A 47 11.29 12.75 29.42
N ARG A 48 10.71 13.80 28.80
CA ARG A 48 11.25 15.15 28.83
C ARG A 48 10.49 15.99 29.85
N ARG A 49 11.23 16.67 30.72
CA ARG A 49 10.70 17.68 31.64
C ARG A 49 10.94 19.05 31.03
N TYR A 50 9.87 19.83 30.88
CA TYR A 50 9.94 21.25 30.54
C TYR A 50 9.64 22.03 31.82
N CYS A 51 10.51 22.95 32.15
CA CYS A 51 10.35 23.87 33.28
C CYS A 51 10.22 25.29 32.75
N CYS A 52 9.55 26.15 33.51
CA CYS A 52 9.64 27.59 33.27
C CYS A 52 11.11 28.04 33.36
N SER A 53 11.51 29.02 32.55
CA SER A 53 12.86 29.60 32.61
C SER A 53 13.08 30.49 33.84
N SER A 54 12.00 30.92 34.50
CA SER A 54 12.09 31.70 35.74
C SER A 54 12.52 30.82 36.91
N PRO A 55 13.60 31.18 37.65
CA PRO A 55 14.10 30.39 38.78
C PRO A 55 13.10 30.18 39.92
N GLU A 56 12.15 31.09 40.08
CA GLU A 56 11.15 31.05 41.17
C GLU A 56 9.89 30.28 40.79
N CYS A 57 9.77 29.86 39.53
CA CYS A 57 8.58 29.17 39.04
C CYS A 57 8.75 27.65 39.11
N SER A 58 8.00 26.99 40.00
CA SER A 58 8.01 25.53 40.17
C SER A 58 7.22 24.76 39.10
N HIS A 59 6.57 25.47 38.16
CA HIS A 59 5.77 24.85 37.12
C HIS A 59 6.63 23.98 36.20
N SER A 60 6.28 22.69 36.12
CA SER A 60 6.88 21.76 35.19
C SER A 60 5.83 20.91 34.47
N ARG A 61 6.18 20.48 33.27
CA ARG A 61 5.39 19.55 32.46
C ARG A 61 6.27 18.41 32.01
N PHE A 62 5.77 17.19 32.14
CA PHE A 62 6.44 15.97 31.72
C PHE A 62 5.78 15.44 30.45
N PHE A 63 6.59 15.11 29.46
CA PHE A 63 6.13 14.53 28.21
C PHE A 63 6.88 13.24 27.93
N CYS A 64 6.12 12.14 27.86
CA CYS A 64 6.65 10.85 27.45
C CYS A 64 6.94 10.84 25.95
N GLN A 65 8.06 10.23 25.55
CA GLN A 65 8.43 10.17 24.14
C GLN A 65 7.53 9.21 23.36
N THR A 66 7.44 9.49 22.07
CA THR A 66 6.68 8.66 21.12
C THR A 66 7.60 7.65 20.44
N CYS A 67 7.10 6.45 20.12
CA CYS A 67 7.92 5.39 19.51
C CYS A 67 8.33 5.62 18.04
N LYS A 68 7.71 6.59 17.35
CA LYS A 68 7.94 6.90 15.92
C LYS A 68 7.74 5.70 14.96
N SER A 69 7.14 4.61 15.43
CA SER A 69 6.84 3.43 14.63
C SER A 69 5.67 3.69 13.68
N LYS A 70 5.78 3.22 12.44
CA LYS A 70 4.68 3.24 11.45
C LYS A 70 3.49 2.37 11.89
N ALA A 71 3.73 1.33 12.67
CA ALA A 71 2.68 0.45 13.18
C ALA A 71 1.86 1.07 14.32
N CYS A 72 2.40 2.10 15.01
CA CYS A 72 1.64 2.81 16.02
C CYS A 72 0.65 3.76 15.36
N SER A 73 -0.65 3.56 15.55
CA SER A 73 -1.71 4.36 14.88
C SER A 73 -1.48 5.88 14.94
N ALA A 74 -1.05 6.40 16.08
CA ALA A 74 -0.78 7.84 16.22
C ALA A 74 0.55 8.30 15.59
N CYS A 75 1.62 7.51 15.72
CA CYS A 75 2.92 7.89 15.16
C CYS A 75 2.95 7.69 13.64
N GLY A 76 2.37 6.58 13.17
CA GLY A 76 2.16 6.26 11.77
C GLY A 76 1.31 7.33 11.09
N LEU A 77 0.15 7.71 11.66
CA LEU A 77 -0.68 8.78 11.12
C LEU A 77 0.09 10.10 10.99
N LYS A 78 0.76 10.54 12.06
CA LYS A 78 1.56 11.77 12.02
C LYS A 78 2.68 11.69 10.98
N GLY A 79 3.35 10.56 10.87
CA GLY A 79 4.39 10.33 9.85
C GLY A 79 3.82 10.40 8.44
N THR A 80 2.65 9.81 8.21
CA THR A 80 1.93 9.88 6.94
C THR A 80 1.53 11.31 6.60
N GLU A 81 0.96 12.08 7.54
CA GLU A 81 0.60 13.49 7.33
C GLU A 81 1.82 14.36 6.96
N GLN A 82 2.93 14.18 7.67
CA GLN A 82 4.18 14.88 7.37
C GLN A 82 4.69 14.54 5.97
N TRP A 83 4.65 13.26 5.59
CA TRP A 83 5.05 12.82 4.27
C TRP A 83 4.11 13.38 3.18
N ILE A 84 2.79 13.37 3.38
CA ILE A 84 1.80 13.97 2.48
C ILE A 84 2.10 15.46 2.27
N ALA A 85 2.37 16.20 3.34
CA ALA A 85 2.70 17.62 3.26
C ALA A 85 3.94 17.86 2.38
N GLN A 86 5.00 17.07 2.58
CA GLN A 86 6.21 17.14 1.74
C GLN A 86 5.90 16.83 0.27
N GLN A 87 5.13 15.78 -0.02
CA GLN A 87 4.79 15.41 -1.39
C GLN A 87 3.96 16.49 -2.10
N ARG A 88 3.04 17.14 -1.39
CA ARG A 88 2.23 18.24 -1.96
C ARG A 88 3.09 19.42 -2.41
N HIS A 89 4.25 19.65 -1.81
CA HIS A 89 5.17 20.71 -2.23
C HIS A 89 6.04 20.34 -3.43
N ILE A 90 6.22 19.04 -3.71
CA ILE A 90 7.10 18.54 -4.78
C ILE A 90 6.30 18.23 -6.05
N LEU A 91 5.05 17.78 -5.90
CA LEU A 91 4.25 17.29 -7.01
C LEU A 91 3.64 18.45 -7.81
N PRO A 92 3.54 18.31 -9.15
CA PRO A 92 3.02 19.37 -10.00
C PRO A 92 1.56 19.69 -9.67
N ASP A 93 1.25 20.99 -9.66
CA ASP A 93 -0.11 21.50 -9.54
C ASP A 93 -0.85 21.32 -10.88
N CYS A 94 -1.45 20.15 -11.04
CA CYS A 94 -2.22 19.78 -12.22
C CYS A 94 -3.41 18.89 -11.87
N GLU A 95 -4.22 18.54 -12.87
CA GLU A 95 -5.21 17.48 -12.71
C GLU A 95 -4.51 16.12 -12.60
N TRP A 96 -5.02 15.27 -11.72
CA TRP A 96 -4.59 13.88 -11.58
C TRP A 96 -5.77 12.93 -11.79
N GLN A 97 -5.42 11.70 -12.16
CA GLN A 97 -6.34 10.60 -12.33
C GLN A 97 -5.96 9.47 -11.39
N HIS A 98 -6.80 9.27 -10.38
CA HIS A 98 -6.69 8.11 -9.50
C HIS A 98 -7.36 6.88 -10.12
N ILE A 99 -6.65 5.75 -10.07
CA ILE A 99 -7.01 4.48 -10.68
C ILE A 99 -6.77 3.37 -9.67
N THR A 100 -7.77 2.50 -9.46
CA THR A 100 -7.62 1.29 -8.66
C THR A 100 -7.64 0.08 -9.58
N LEU A 101 -6.51 -0.63 -9.62
CA LEU A 101 -6.29 -1.82 -10.44
C LEU A 101 -6.46 -3.06 -9.56
N THR A 102 -7.51 -3.82 -9.82
CA THR A 102 -7.79 -5.08 -9.12
C THR A 102 -7.66 -6.26 -10.10
N MET A 103 -7.66 -7.48 -9.55
CA MET A 103 -7.61 -8.72 -10.31
C MET A 103 -8.62 -9.73 -9.75
N PRO A 104 -9.03 -10.76 -10.52
CA PRO A 104 -9.93 -11.80 -10.05
C PRO A 104 -9.40 -12.48 -8.77
N HIS A 105 -10.30 -12.78 -7.84
CA HIS A 105 -9.94 -13.36 -6.54
C HIS A 105 -9.22 -14.70 -6.62
N LEU A 106 -9.47 -15.47 -7.67
CA LEU A 106 -8.77 -16.72 -7.91
C LEU A 106 -7.26 -16.53 -8.11
N LEU A 107 -6.80 -15.33 -8.50
CA LEU A 107 -5.38 -15.01 -8.64
C LEU A 107 -4.70 -14.57 -7.34
N TRP A 108 -5.45 -14.11 -6.33
CA TRP A 108 -4.87 -13.56 -5.11
C TRP A 108 -3.96 -14.53 -4.34
N PRO A 109 -4.28 -15.83 -4.24
CA PRO A 109 -3.43 -16.77 -3.50
C PRO A 109 -1.97 -16.82 -3.98
N PHE A 110 -1.71 -16.57 -5.27
CA PHE A 110 -0.35 -16.57 -5.83
C PHE A 110 0.51 -15.39 -5.35
N PHE A 111 -0.12 -14.34 -4.83
CA PHE A 111 0.54 -13.16 -4.28
C PHE A 111 0.67 -13.19 -2.76
N ASN A 112 0.13 -14.21 -2.09
CA ASN A 112 0.11 -14.25 -0.63
C ASN A 112 1.52 -14.32 -0.06
N ASN A 113 1.91 -13.34 0.77
CA ASN A 113 3.25 -13.17 1.33
C ASN A 113 4.41 -13.24 0.31
N ASN A 114 4.12 -13.16 -0.99
CA ASN A 114 5.11 -13.19 -2.05
C ASN A 114 5.52 -11.76 -2.39
N TRP A 115 6.33 -11.15 -1.52
CA TRP A 115 6.78 -9.76 -1.65
C TRP A 115 7.49 -9.48 -2.98
N CYS A 116 8.23 -10.45 -3.53
CA CYS A 116 8.84 -10.32 -4.84
C CYS A 116 7.79 -10.12 -5.94
N LEU A 117 6.77 -10.97 -5.98
CA LEU A 117 5.70 -10.91 -6.97
C LEU A 117 4.82 -9.66 -6.78
N LEU A 118 4.50 -9.33 -5.53
CA LEU A 118 3.79 -8.11 -5.16
C LEU A 118 4.52 -6.85 -5.64
N ASN A 119 5.85 -6.78 -5.46
CA ASN A 119 6.65 -5.66 -5.95
C ASN A 119 6.65 -5.55 -7.49
N GLN A 120 6.51 -6.67 -8.20
CA GLN A 120 6.39 -6.64 -9.67
C GLN A 120 5.04 -6.11 -10.16
N LEU A 121 4.01 -6.05 -9.31
CA LEU A 121 2.72 -5.45 -9.67
C LEU A 121 2.82 -3.95 -9.96
N PHE A 122 3.74 -3.23 -9.32
CA PHE A 122 3.99 -1.81 -9.63
C PHE A 122 4.37 -1.62 -11.09
N ARG A 123 5.29 -2.45 -11.61
CA ARG A 123 5.69 -2.41 -13.03
C ARG A 123 4.52 -2.78 -13.96
N CYS A 124 3.67 -3.70 -13.54
CA CYS A 124 2.47 -4.06 -14.30
C CYS A 124 1.46 -2.90 -14.35
N ALA A 125 1.27 -2.20 -13.23
CA ALA A 125 0.31 -1.12 -13.07
C ALA A 125 0.67 0.13 -13.90
N THR A 126 1.95 0.52 -13.91
CA THR A 126 2.41 1.72 -14.61
C THR A 126 2.58 1.52 -16.12
N ARG A 127 2.68 0.27 -16.58
CA ARG A 127 2.98 -0.09 -17.98
C ARG A 127 2.07 0.59 -19.00
N ALA A 128 0.77 0.66 -18.72
CA ALA A 128 -0.21 1.26 -19.62
C ALA A 128 0.04 2.77 -19.79
N MET A 129 0.27 3.46 -18.67
CA MET A 129 0.47 4.91 -18.62
C MET A 129 1.76 5.30 -19.33
N LEU A 130 2.87 4.65 -18.94
CA LEU A 130 4.19 4.93 -19.50
C LEU A 130 4.24 4.63 -21.01
N LYS A 131 3.64 3.52 -21.46
CA LYS A 131 3.59 3.20 -22.89
C LYS A 131 2.73 4.20 -23.68
N HIS A 132 1.67 4.74 -23.08
CA HIS A 132 0.82 5.74 -23.75
C HIS A 132 1.51 7.10 -23.81
N ALA A 133 2.07 7.56 -22.69
CA ALA A 133 2.81 8.82 -22.59
C ALA A 133 4.02 8.86 -23.52
N LYS A 134 4.80 7.78 -23.58
CA LYS A 134 5.94 7.66 -24.51
C LYS A 134 5.54 7.84 -25.98
N ARG A 135 4.38 7.32 -26.40
CA ARG A 135 3.89 7.49 -27.79
C ARG A 135 3.49 8.93 -28.11
N GLN A 136 3.17 9.72 -27.09
CA GLN A 136 2.83 11.13 -27.21
C GLN A 136 4.05 12.05 -26.99
N GLY A 137 5.23 11.48 -26.73
CA GLY A 137 6.42 12.25 -26.38
C GLY A 137 6.27 13.03 -25.06
N LEU A 138 5.53 12.47 -24.10
CA LEU A 138 5.26 13.11 -22.80
C LEU A 138 5.93 12.36 -21.64
N GLU A 139 6.51 13.13 -20.74
CA GLU A 139 6.95 12.70 -19.41
C GLU A 139 5.84 13.00 -18.39
N ILE A 140 5.34 11.95 -17.72
CA ILE A 140 4.20 12.03 -16.80
C ILE A 140 4.63 11.71 -15.37
N GLY A 141 3.93 12.30 -14.39
CA GLY A 141 4.07 11.93 -12.99
C GLY A 141 3.20 10.72 -12.66
N ILE A 142 3.75 9.74 -11.94
CA ILE A 142 3.00 8.58 -11.45
C ILE A 142 3.35 8.30 -9.99
N PHE A 143 2.33 8.10 -9.16
CA PHE A 143 2.43 7.57 -7.81
C PHE A 143 1.69 6.23 -7.74
N CYS A 144 2.25 5.25 -7.02
CA CYS A 144 1.60 3.95 -6.82
C CYS A 144 1.71 3.48 -5.37
N ALA A 145 0.62 2.92 -4.86
CA ALA A 145 0.57 2.24 -3.56
C ALA A 145 -0.01 0.83 -3.75
N LEU A 146 0.62 -0.15 -3.12
CA LEU A 146 0.14 -1.53 -3.05
C LEU A 146 -0.63 -1.72 -1.76
N HIS A 147 -1.86 -2.22 -1.88
CA HIS A 147 -2.64 -2.72 -0.77
C HIS A 147 -2.79 -4.23 -0.91
N THR A 148 -2.45 -4.97 0.15
CA THR A 148 -2.52 -6.45 0.17
C THR A 148 -3.84 -6.97 0.73
N TYR A 149 -4.59 -6.14 1.46
CA TYR A 149 -5.85 -6.49 2.12
C TYR A 149 -6.98 -5.52 1.75
N GLY A 150 -8.21 -6.03 1.79
CA GLY A 150 -9.42 -5.24 1.67
C GLY A 150 -9.89 -4.70 3.03
N ARG A 151 -10.98 -3.93 3.02
CA ARG A 151 -11.59 -3.35 4.25
C ARG A 151 -12.01 -4.42 5.27
N GLN A 152 -12.37 -5.62 4.82
CA GLN A 152 -12.75 -6.74 5.68
C GLN A 152 -11.53 -7.57 6.13
N LEU A 153 -10.30 -7.06 5.93
CA LEU A 153 -9.04 -7.75 6.21
C LEU A 153 -8.90 -9.09 5.48
N ASN A 154 -9.68 -9.29 4.42
CA ASN A 154 -9.50 -10.38 3.48
C ASN A 154 -8.35 -10.04 2.51
N GLN A 155 -7.56 -11.05 2.14
CA GLN A 155 -6.49 -10.86 1.18
C GLN A 155 -7.09 -10.32 -0.13
N HIS A 156 -6.60 -9.19 -0.60
CA HIS A 156 -7.10 -8.49 -1.77
C HIS A 156 -5.95 -7.63 -2.36
N PRO A 157 -4.94 -8.23 -3.00
CA PRO A 157 -3.85 -7.46 -3.61
C PRO A 157 -4.39 -6.56 -4.73
N HIS A 158 -4.24 -5.25 -4.57
CA HIS A 158 -4.60 -4.25 -5.54
C HIS A 158 -3.63 -3.07 -5.54
N ILE A 159 -3.50 -2.43 -6.70
CA ILE A 159 -2.67 -1.23 -6.84
C ILE A 159 -3.57 -0.01 -6.93
N HIS A 160 -3.33 0.96 -6.07
CA HIS A 160 -3.75 2.33 -6.24
C HIS A 160 -2.69 3.08 -7.04
N LEU A 161 -3.10 3.69 -8.15
CA LEU A 161 -2.23 4.44 -9.04
C LEU A 161 -2.82 5.82 -9.24
N SER A 162 -2.04 6.86 -8.97
CA SER A 162 -2.36 8.23 -9.33
C SER A 162 -1.42 8.69 -10.44
N VAL A 163 -1.96 9.23 -11.52
CA VAL A 163 -1.19 9.69 -12.68
C VAL A 163 -1.60 11.09 -13.09
N THR A 164 -0.64 11.93 -13.48
CA THR A 164 -0.90 13.27 -14.00
C THR A 164 -1.74 13.21 -15.27
N ARG A 165 -2.69 14.15 -15.42
CA ARG A 165 -3.50 14.33 -16.64
C ARG A 165 -2.87 15.27 -17.65
N GLY A 166 -1.58 15.51 -17.49
CA GLY A 166 -0.69 16.06 -18.50
C GLY A 166 0.74 15.57 -18.26
N GLY A 167 1.65 16.00 -19.11
CA GLY A 167 3.07 15.72 -19.00
C GLY A 167 3.92 16.75 -19.71
N LEU A 168 5.21 16.74 -19.42
CA LEU A 168 6.19 17.61 -20.07
C LEU A 168 6.62 17.01 -21.41
N THR A 169 6.73 17.86 -22.41
CA THR A 169 7.41 17.53 -23.66
C THR A 169 8.93 17.68 -23.50
N GLN A 170 9.70 17.26 -24.50
CA GLN A 170 11.15 17.48 -24.54
C GLN A 170 11.58 18.97 -24.56
N TYR A 171 10.63 19.89 -24.71
CA TYR A 171 10.85 21.34 -24.70
C TYR A 171 10.21 21.99 -23.47
N ASP A 172 10.07 21.23 -22.37
CA ASP A 172 9.50 21.66 -21.09
C ASP A 172 8.10 22.29 -21.17
N THR A 173 7.38 22.04 -22.26
CA THR A 173 6.00 22.51 -22.43
C THR A 173 5.04 21.45 -21.90
N TRP A 174 4.11 21.85 -21.03
CA TRP A 174 3.07 20.96 -20.50
C TRP A 174 1.96 20.70 -21.53
N LYS A 175 1.60 19.43 -21.73
CA LYS A 175 0.49 19.03 -22.60
C LYS A 175 -0.46 18.04 -21.91
N PRO A 176 -1.77 18.13 -22.16
CA PRO A 176 -2.75 17.21 -21.57
C PRO A 176 -2.62 15.79 -22.14
N ILE A 177 -2.95 14.80 -21.32
CA ILE A 177 -3.01 13.39 -21.72
C ILE A 177 -4.28 12.73 -21.17
N PHE A 178 -4.84 11.78 -21.94
CA PHE A 178 -6.04 11.04 -21.57
C PHE A 178 -5.79 9.54 -21.58
N PHE A 179 -6.16 8.86 -20.49
CA PHE A 179 -6.05 7.41 -20.39
C PHE A 179 -7.41 6.75 -20.53
N LYS A 180 -7.59 5.97 -21.60
CA LYS A 180 -8.80 5.18 -21.83
C LYS A 180 -8.85 3.98 -20.87
N LYS A 181 -9.89 3.89 -20.05
CA LYS A 181 -10.10 2.80 -19.09
C LYS A 181 -9.92 1.41 -19.71
N LYS A 182 -10.54 1.16 -20.87
CA LYS A 182 -10.46 -0.14 -21.57
C LYS A 182 -9.04 -0.52 -21.99
N ASP A 183 -8.24 0.45 -22.42
CA ASP A 183 -6.84 0.20 -22.83
C ASP A 183 -5.98 -0.13 -21.63
N VAL A 184 -6.18 0.60 -20.53
CA VAL A 184 -5.48 0.39 -19.25
C VAL A 184 -5.82 -0.97 -18.67
N GLU A 185 -7.11 -1.33 -18.64
CA GLU A 185 -7.59 -2.64 -18.18
C GLU A 185 -6.97 -3.78 -19.00
N LYS A 186 -6.96 -3.65 -20.34
CA LYS A 186 -6.36 -4.65 -21.24
C LYS A 186 -4.87 -4.85 -20.97
N VAL A 187 -4.12 -3.76 -20.80
CA VAL A 187 -2.68 -3.82 -20.51
C VAL A 187 -2.42 -4.39 -19.12
N TRP A 188 -3.17 -3.95 -18.11
CA TRP A 188 -3.08 -4.45 -16.73
C TRP A 188 -3.30 -5.97 -16.68
N ARG A 189 -4.40 -6.43 -17.26
CA ARG A 189 -4.76 -7.84 -17.35
C ARG A 189 -3.67 -8.67 -18.04
N SER A 190 -3.17 -8.19 -19.18
CA SER A 190 -2.09 -8.86 -19.90
C SER A 190 -0.79 -8.89 -19.10
N ALA A 191 -0.45 -7.81 -18.39
CA ALA A 191 0.77 -7.72 -17.60
C ALA A 191 0.75 -8.67 -16.39
N VAL A 192 -0.35 -8.73 -15.64
CA VAL A 192 -0.50 -9.63 -14.49
C VAL A 192 -0.49 -11.10 -14.92
N ILE A 193 -1.21 -11.45 -16.00
CA ILE A 193 -1.23 -12.83 -16.50
C ILE A 193 0.15 -13.25 -17.01
N ARG A 194 0.88 -12.35 -17.69
CA ARG A 194 2.26 -12.60 -18.10
C ARG A 194 3.18 -12.79 -16.90
N LEU A 195 3.09 -11.92 -15.90
CA LEU A 195 3.86 -12.02 -14.66
C LEU A 195 3.68 -13.40 -14.01
N LEU A 196 2.44 -13.86 -13.86
CA LEU A 196 2.14 -15.18 -13.29
C LEU A 196 2.65 -16.33 -14.18
N ARG A 197 2.55 -16.19 -15.50
CA ARG A 197 3.07 -17.18 -16.45
C ARG A 197 4.59 -17.33 -16.32
N ASP A 198 5.31 -16.20 -16.28
CA ASP A 198 6.77 -16.15 -16.23
C ASP A 198 7.33 -16.68 -14.89
N ASN A 199 6.51 -16.77 -13.84
CA ASN A 199 6.91 -17.23 -12.50
C ASN A 199 6.39 -18.63 -12.12
N TYR A 200 5.90 -19.43 -13.09
CA TYR A 200 5.31 -20.75 -12.83
C TYR A 200 6.16 -21.66 -11.93
N PHE A 201 7.46 -21.80 -12.23
CA PHE A 201 8.35 -22.70 -11.51
C PHE A 201 8.61 -22.27 -10.06
N GLN A 202 8.62 -20.96 -9.80
CA GLN A 202 8.78 -20.42 -8.45
C GLN A 202 7.47 -20.52 -7.65
N LEU A 203 6.33 -20.33 -8.32
CA LEU A 203 5.02 -20.34 -7.67
C LEU A 203 4.55 -21.75 -7.28
N GLN A 204 4.96 -22.78 -8.02
CA GLN A 204 4.57 -24.18 -7.79
C GLN A 204 3.07 -24.31 -7.46
N PRO A 205 2.17 -23.87 -8.38
CA PRO A 205 0.76 -23.66 -8.07
C PRO A 205 0.05 -24.92 -7.57
N ASN A 206 0.50 -26.11 -7.99
CA ASN A 206 0.00 -27.39 -7.51
C ASN A 206 0.16 -27.61 -6.00
N LYS A 207 1.12 -26.95 -5.36
CA LYS A 207 1.36 -27.03 -3.91
C LYS A 207 0.47 -26.10 -3.10
N LEU A 208 -0.20 -25.14 -3.74
CA LEU A 208 -1.10 -24.22 -3.05
C LEU A 208 -2.45 -24.91 -2.73
N PRO A 209 -3.01 -24.70 -1.53
CA PRO A 209 -4.32 -25.24 -1.16
C PRO A 209 -5.41 -24.86 -2.19
N GLY A 210 -6.17 -25.84 -2.66
CA GLY A 210 -7.23 -25.66 -3.67
C GLY A 210 -6.75 -25.62 -5.13
N PHE A 211 -5.43 -25.69 -5.39
CA PHE A 211 -4.86 -25.59 -6.74
C PHE A 211 -4.20 -26.88 -7.26
N GLY A 212 -4.45 -28.03 -6.61
CA GLY A 212 -3.91 -29.33 -7.03
C GLY A 212 -4.30 -29.80 -8.44
N HIS A 213 -5.33 -29.19 -9.05
CA HIS A 213 -5.71 -29.42 -10.44
C HIS A 213 -4.72 -28.82 -11.46
N ILE A 214 -3.83 -27.91 -11.04
CA ILE A 214 -2.82 -27.26 -11.89
C ILE A 214 -1.55 -28.11 -11.92
N ARG A 215 -1.62 -29.27 -12.57
CA ARG A 215 -0.59 -30.32 -12.51
C ARG A 215 0.71 -29.99 -13.24
N ASN A 216 0.66 -29.12 -14.25
CA ASN A 216 1.78 -28.81 -15.13
C ASN A 216 1.63 -27.41 -15.77
N TYR A 217 2.63 -26.97 -16.52
CA TYR A 217 2.62 -25.64 -17.16
C TYR A 217 1.45 -25.45 -18.16
N GLN A 218 1.00 -26.52 -18.82
CA GLN A 218 -0.11 -26.46 -19.77
C GLN A 218 -1.45 -26.19 -19.05
N THR A 219 -1.73 -26.91 -17.96
CA THR A 219 -2.91 -26.67 -17.12
C THR A 219 -2.86 -25.30 -16.45
N TRP A 220 -1.66 -24.82 -16.09
CA TRP A 220 -1.45 -23.44 -15.63
C TRP A 220 -1.82 -22.41 -16.68
N CYS A 221 -1.34 -22.57 -17.92
CA CYS A 221 -1.70 -21.68 -19.01
C CYS A 221 -3.21 -21.68 -19.28
N ARG A 222 -3.86 -22.84 -19.23
CA ARG A 222 -5.33 -22.95 -19.37
C ARG A 222 -6.06 -22.21 -18.25
N TYR A 223 -5.61 -22.39 -17.01
CA TYR A 223 -6.16 -21.69 -15.84
C TYR A 223 -6.01 -20.17 -15.98
N LEU A 224 -4.81 -19.67 -16.31
CA LEU A 224 -4.55 -18.25 -16.51
C LEU A 224 -5.35 -17.67 -17.68
N ASN A 225 -5.49 -18.41 -18.78
CA ASN A 225 -6.30 -17.99 -19.92
C ASN A 225 -7.77 -17.85 -19.51
N ALA A 226 -8.30 -18.76 -18.70
CA ALA A 226 -9.65 -18.62 -18.16
C ALA A 226 -9.78 -17.35 -17.31
N GLN A 227 -8.80 -17.04 -16.45
CA GLN A 227 -8.82 -15.80 -15.65
C GLN A 227 -8.63 -14.54 -16.50
N PHE A 228 -7.89 -14.62 -17.61
CA PHE A 228 -7.76 -13.53 -18.57
C PHE A 228 -9.08 -13.21 -19.27
N GLN A 229 -9.93 -14.20 -19.56
CA GLN A 229 -11.21 -13.95 -20.23
C GLN A 229 -12.28 -13.36 -19.29
N ARG A 230 -12.08 -13.41 -17.97
CA ARG A 230 -13.01 -12.80 -17.02
C ARG A 230 -13.00 -11.29 -17.13
N TYR A 231 -14.08 -10.68 -16.62
CA TYR A 231 -14.14 -9.24 -16.40
C TYR A 231 -13.22 -8.84 -15.24
N TRP A 232 -12.39 -7.81 -15.45
CA TRP A 232 -11.47 -7.29 -14.44
C TRP A 232 -11.96 -5.93 -13.98
N LYS A 233 -12.18 -5.77 -12.68
CA LYS A 233 -12.69 -4.51 -12.14
C LYS A 233 -11.57 -3.48 -12.04
N VAL A 234 -11.55 -2.52 -12.95
CA VAL A 234 -10.69 -1.34 -12.86
C VAL A 234 -11.55 -0.10 -12.60
N HIS A 235 -11.22 0.64 -11.55
CA HIS A 235 -11.95 1.84 -11.16
C HIS A 235 -11.13 3.08 -11.48
N PHE A 236 -11.73 4.00 -12.23
CA PHE A 236 -11.18 5.34 -12.48
C PHE A 236 -12.02 6.30 -11.66
N ALA A 237 -11.41 6.94 -10.67
CA ALA A 237 -12.10 7.98 -9.90
C ALA A 237 -12.36 9.21 -10.78
N LYS A 238 -13.16 10.16 -10.30
CA LYS A 238 -13.22 11.48 -10.92
C LYS A 238 -11.83 12.12 -10.83
N ARG A 239 -11.42 12.84 -11.88
CA ARG A 239 -10.21 13.65 -11.86
C ARG A 239 -10.33 14.73 -10.79
N HIS A 240 -9.24 15.06 -10.13
CA HIS A 240 -9.18 16.07 -9.08
C HIS A 240 -7.90 16.89 -9.20
N ALA A 241 -7.92 18.09 -8.64
CA ALA A 241 -6.72 18.93 -8.51
C ALA A 241 -5.75 18.27 -7.53
N GLY A 242 -4.48 18.19 -7.90
CA GLY A 242 -3.43 17.56 -7.11
C GLY A 242 -3.51 16.03 -7.03
N PRO A 243 -2.50 15.37 -6.46
CA PRO A 243 -2.24 13.94 -6.60
C PRO A 243 -3.21 12.97 -5.93
N GLY A 244 -4.15 13.43 -5.08
CA GLY A 244 -5.10 12.54 -4.40
C GLY A 244 -4.40 11.45 -3.59
N ILE A 245 -3.36 11.84 -2.84
CA ILE A 245 -2.56 10.94 -2.01
C ILE A 245 -3.48 10.38 -0.92
N MET A 246 -3.80 9.09 -1.02
CA MET A 246 -4.49 8.30 0.01
C MET A 246 -3.50 7.72 1.00
#